data_AF-A0AB33K7N1-F1
#
_entry.id   AF-A0AB33K7N1-F1
#
_cell.length_a   1.000
_cell.length_b   1.000
_cell.length_c   1.000
_cell.angle_alpha   90.00
_cell.angle_beta   90.00
_cell.angle_gamma   90.00
#
_symmetry.space_group_name_H-M   'P 1'
#
loop_
_entity.id
_entity.type
_entity.pdbx_description
1 polymer ?
#
loop_
_entity_poly.entity_id
_entity_poly.type
_entity_poly.pdbx_seq_one_letter_code
_entity_poly.pdbx_strand_id
1 'polypeptide(L)'
;MVDRKTVRLPMVTAAALAVLAVPHAAYAVEGPGAVGLGIDGSGECSFPMKKQFEGRPWSLQRVLLDELWQDTKGKGVRVAVIDTGVDNANPQLKPAVDTSAGRNLLKGGKPDGTGDTIGHGTKVAGIIAARPAKGTGFVGLAPEATIIPIRQNDEKNSGKDTTMATAIDHAIAKKADVINISQDTTKPLTADSALGRAVARAIRAEIVVVASAGNDGVDGKQKNTYPAAFDGVLAVASSDRNNERAAFSQAGEFVGVAAPGVDIISTVPGFGQCSDNGTSFSAPYVAGVAALLVAKYPSWKPAEIIARIEQTAERSVTGHDPFVGWGVVDPVRALAGDKDDIPQPAAKPDPPMPKAPAPEPAHLAMSETSQERSERYATYALALAAVLVSVVAGTATVVRDVRRRSTLRWEGRRVR
;
A
#
# COMPACT_ATOMS: atom_id res chain seq x y z
N MET A 1 -3.25 98.59 29.29
CA MET A 1 -2.00 98.93 28.59
C MET A 1 -1.54 97.68 27.85
N VAL A 2 -1.71 97.68 26.52
CA VAL A 2 -1.06 96.88 25.45
C VAL A 2 -0.71 95.41 25.79
N ASP A 3 -1.51 94.41 25.42
CA ASP A 3 -1.77 93.83 24.07
C ASP A 3 -0.64 92.92 23.54
N ARG A 4 -0.91 91.60 23.53
CA ARG A 4 -0.46 90.66 22.49
C ARG A 4 -1.51 89.57 22.26
N LYS A 5 -2.51 89.96 21.44
CA LYS A 5 -3.32 89.14 20.51
C LYS A 5 -2.57 87.93 19.92
N THR A 6 -3.07 86.70 20.04
CA THR A 6 -4.14 85.98 19.29
C THR A 6 -3.83 85.58 17.85
N VAL A 7 -4.47 84.46 17.47
CA VAL A 7 -4.82 83.97 16.10
C VAL A 7 -3.82 82.97 15.49
N ARG A 8 -4.18 81.87 14.81
CA ARG A 8 -5.29 80.86 14.75
C ARG A 8 -4.79 79.76 13.76
N LEU A 9 -5.21 78.49 13.96
CA LEU A 9 -5.55 77.34 13.05
C LEU A 9 -5.17 77.33 11.53
N PRO A 10 -5.18 76.19 10.79
CA PRO A 10 -5.90 74.90 10.99
C PRO A 10 -5.00 73.63 10.86
N MET A 11 -5.30 72.48 11.49
CA MET A 11 -6.32 71.44 11.20
C MET A 11 -6.11 70.68 9.87
N VAL A 12 -5.47 69.51 9.89
CA VAL A 12 -5.82 68.35 9.05
C VAL A 12 -5.68 67.06 9.88
N THR A 13 -6.77 66.30 9.83
CA THR A 13 -7.09 65.00 10.42
C THR A 13 -6.07 63.90 10.17
N ALA A 14 -5.65 63.18 11.23
CA ALA A 14 -5.06 61.84 11.10
C ALA A 14 -6.08 60.80 11.56
N ALA A 15 -6.54 60.00 10.62
CA ALA A 15 -7.49 58.91 10.81
C ALA A 15 -6.84 57.70 11.49
N ALA A 16 -7.71 56.89 12.09
CA ALA A 16 -7.44 55.83 13.05
C ALA A 16 -6.77 54.57 12.50
N LEU A 17 -6.09 53.84 13.38
CA LEU A 17 -6.02 52.38 13.35
C LEU A 17 -5.98 51.86 14.79
N ALA A 18 -7.17 51.49 15.27
CA ALA A 18 -7.36 50.79 16.53
C ALA A 18 -7.04 49.31 16.33
N VAL A 19 -6.10 48.79 17.11
CA VAL A 19 -5.80 47.35 17.20
C VAL A 19 -6.88 46.71 18.06
N LEU A 20 -7.77 45.93 17.44
CA LEU A 20 -8.74 45.09 18.14
C LEU A 20 -8.03 43.85 18.70
N ALA A 21 -7.80 43.84 20.01
CA ALA A 21 -7.53 42.62 20.76
C ALA A 21 -8.86 41.91 21.06
N VAL A 22 -9.07 40.73 20.48
CA VAL A 22 -10.21 39.86 20.81
C VAL A 22 -9.70 38.72 21.70
N PRO A 23 -10.30 38.49 22.89
CA PRO A 23 -9.92 37.38 23.75
C PRO A 23 -10.41 36.05 23.15
N HIS A 24 -9.55 35.04 23.13
CA HIS A 24 -9.92 33.68 22.75
C HIS A 24 -10.81 33.07 23.84
N ALA A 25 -12.12 33.04 23.60
CA ALA A 25 -13.01 32.15 24.33
C ALA A 25 -12.79 30.72 23.81
N ALA A 26 -12.35 29.83 24.70
CA ALA A 26 -12.26 28.41 24.42
C ALA A 26 -13.68 27.84 24.25
N TYR A 27 -14.09 27.62 23.01
CA TYR A 27 -15.24 26.76 22.72
C TYR A 27 -14.75 25.32 22.78
N ALA A 28 -15.15 24.60 23.82
CA ALA A 28 -15.15 23.15 23.81
C ALA A 28 -16.15 22.69 22.75
N VAL A 29 -15.63 22.29 21.59
CA VAL A 29 -16.41 21.54 20.61
C VAL A 29 -16.52 20.13 21.18
N GLU A 30 -17.69 19.76 21.66
CA GLU A 30 -18.07 18.36 21.80
C GLU A 30 -17.90 17.73 20.42
N GLY A 31 -16.84 16.95 20.25
CA GLY A 31 -16.58 16.23 19.01
C GLY A 31 -17.79 15.35 18.69
N PRO A 32 -18.19 15.22 17.41
CA PRO A 32 -19.19 14.23 17.05
C PRO A 32 -18.70 12.89 17.58
N GLY A 33 -19.54 12.25 18.41
CA GLY A 33 -19.23 11.00 19.07
C GLY A 33 -18.58 10.06 18.06
N ALA A 34 -17.44 9.49 18.45
CA ALA A 34 -16.71 8.54 17.63
C ALA A 34 -17.67 7.46 17.15
N VAL A 35 -18.13 7.58 15.91
CA VAL A 35 -18.68 6.45 15.18
C VAL A 35 -17.47 5.54 15.03
N GLY A 36 -17.38 4.54 15.91
CA GLY A 36 -16.34 3.54 15.81
C GLY A 36 -16.38 2.98 14.40
N LEU A 37 -15.31 3.18 13.64
CA LEU A 37 -15.04 2.44 12.41
C LEU A 37 -14.76 0.99 12.80
N GLY A 38 -15.78 0.29 13.28
CA GLY A 38 -15.79 -1.15 13.39
C GLY A 38 -16.06 -1.70 12.00
N ILE A 39 -15.14 -2.48 11.46
CA ILE A 39 -15.42 -3.31 10.30
C ILE A 39 -16.43 -4.35 10.80
N ASP A 40 -17.61 -4.48 10.20
CA ASP A 40 -18.50 -5.59 10.52
C ASP A 40 -17.70 -6.90 10.42
N GLY A 41 -17.72 -7.76 11.44
CA GLY A 41 -16.84 -8.93 11.51
C GLY A 41 -15.46 -8.73 12.17
N SER A 42 -15.17 -7.54 12.74
CA SER A 42 -14.05 -7.29 13.66
C SER A 42 -14.37 -7.62 15.13
N GLY A 43 -15.53 -8.25 15.41
CA GLY A 43 -15.87 -8.75 16.74
C GLY A 43 -15.08 -10.01 17.09
N GLU A 44 -15.16 -10.47 18.34
CA GLU A 44 -14.58 -11.75 18.74
C GLU A 44 -15.04 -12.87 17.81
N CYS A 45 -14.08 -13.57 17.21
CA CYS A 45 -14.37 -14.67 16.30
C CYS A 45 -15.01 -15.83 17.04
N SER A 46 -16.23 -16.16 16.63
CA SER A 46 -16.99 -17.30 17.14
C SER A 46 -17.32 -18.25 15.99
N PHE A 47 -17.32 -19.55 16.27
CA PHE A 47 -17.59 -20.58 15.25
C PHE A 47 -18.84 -21.36 15.63
N PRO A 48 -19.93 -21.28 14.85
CA PRO A 48 -20.14 -20.41 13.69
C PRO A 48 -20.35 -18.94 14.07
N MET A 49 -20.12 -18.03 13.12
CA MET A 49 -20.51 -16.62 13.28
C MET A 49 -22.03 -16.49 13.16
N LYS A 50 -22.60 -15.47 13.83
CA LYS A 50 -24.05 -15.19 13.78
C LYS A 50 -24.49 -14.49 12.50
N LYS A 51 -23.58 -13.72 11.88
CA LYS A 51 -23.82 -12.94 10.66
C LYS A 51 -22.65 -13.11 9.72
N GLN A 52 -22.88 -12.87 8.43
CA GLN A 52 -21.82 -12.79 7.43
C GLN A 52 -21.28 -11.37 7.34
N PHE A 53 -20.06 -11.26 6.82
CA PHE A 53 -19.51 -10.00 6.40
C PHE A 53 -20.16 -9.58 5.06
N GLU A 54 -20.98 -8.53 5.07
CA GLU A 54 -21.75 -8.12 3.88
C GLU A 54 -20.87 -7.43 2.83
N GLY A 55 -19.85 -6.68 3.25
CA GLY A 55 -18.97 -5.91 2.36
C GLY A 55 -18.00 -6.75 1.54
N ARG A 56 -17.26 -6.08 0.64
CA ARG A 56 -16.05 -6.64 0.01
C ARG A 56 -14.84 -6.21 0.85
N PRO A 57 -13.99 -7.12 1.34
CA PRO A 57 -12.85 -6.72 2.16
C PRO A 57 -11.81 -5.99 1.33
N TRP A 58 -10.98 -5.18 1.99
CA TRP A 58 -9.97 -4.34 1.31
C TRP A 58 -9.03 -5.16 0.42
N SER A 59 -8.68 -6.37 0.86
CA SER A 59 -7.82 -7.31 0.14
C SER A 59 -8.42 -7.72 -1.22
N LEU A 60 -9.75 -7.70 -1.35
CA LEU A 60 -10.44 -7.96 -2.62
C LEU A 60 -10.86 -6.68 -3.35
N GLN A 61 -10.97 -5.53 -2.67
CA GLN A 61 -11.28 -4.24 -3.32
C GLN A 61 -10.15 -3.77 -4.23
N ARG A 62 -8.90 -4.08 -3.88
CA ARG A 62 -7.72 -3.78 -4.72
C ARG A 62 -7.60 -4.65 -5.97
N VAL A 63 -8.40 -5.71 -6.08
CA VAL A 63 -8.37 -6.63 -7.21
C VAL A 63 -9.57 -6.37 -8.11
N LEU A 64 -9.30 -6.15 -9.40
CA LEU A 64 -10.35 -6.14 -10.42
C LEU A 64 -10.80 -7.60 -10.67
N LEU A 65 -11.66 -8.14 -9.80
CA LEU A 65 -12.06 -9.55 -9.83
C LEU A 65 -12.68 -9.97 -11.17
N ASP A 66 -13.44 -9.08 -11.81
CA ASP A 66 -14.02 -9.36 -13.12
C ASP A 66 -12.92 -9.51 -14.19
N GLU A 67 -11.84 -8.74 -14.11
CA GLU A 67 -10.68 -8.86 -15.00
C GLU A 67 -9.85 -10.11 -14.67
N LEU A 68 -9.60 -10.36 -13.39
CA LEU A 68 -8.88 -11.54 -12.89
C LEU A 68 -9.50 -12.85 -13.39
N TRP A 69 -10.83 -12.90 -13.45
CA TRP A 69 -11.58 -14.12 -13.77
C TRP A 69 -12.08 -14.20 -15.21
N GLN A 70 -11.60 -13.33 -16.13
CA GLN A 70 -11.98 -13.40 -17.54
C GLN A 70 -11.64 -14.77 -18.15
N ASP A 71 -10.47 -15.31 -17.84
CA ASP A 71 -9.97 -16.55 -18.46
C ASP A 71 -10.24 -17.79 -17.60
N THR A 72 -10.07 -17.70 -16.29
CA THR A 72 -10.18 -18.84 -15.38
C THR A 72 -10.54 -18.42 -13.96
N LYS A 73 -11.14 -19.35 -13.22
CA LYS A 73 -11.40 -19.26 -11.77
C LYS A 73 -10.70 -20.36 -10.97
N GLY A 74 -9.74 -21.06 -11.60
CA GLY A 74 -8.96 -22.12 -10.95
C GLY A 74 -9.55 -23.54 -11.11
N LYS A 75 -10.45 -23.73 -12.07
CA LYS A 75 -11.12 -25.02 -12.29
C LYS A 75 -10.12 -26.14 -12.58
N GLY A 76 -10.29 -27.27 -11.90
CA GLY A 76 -9.46 -28.46 -12.11
C GLY A 76 -8.15 -28.46 -11.31
N VAL A 77 -7.80 -27.35 -10.67
CA VAL A 77 -6.60 -27.23 -9.84
C VAL A 77 -6.89 -27.68 -8.41
N ARG A 78 -5.99 -28.50 -7.87
CA ARG A 78 -6.04 -29.06 -6.51
C ARG A 78 -5.02 -28.36 -5.63
N VAL A 79 -5.49 -27.67 -4.60
CA VAL A 79 -4.65 -26.95 -3.63
C VAL A 79 -4.68 -27.68 -2.29
N ALA A 80 -3.53 -28.21 -1.85
CA ALA A 80 -3.39 -28.77 -0.52
C ALA A 80 -3.17 -27.67 0.51
N VAL A 81 -4.00 -27.68 1.57
CA VAL A 81 -3.91 -26.74 2.69
C VAL A 81 -3.38 -27.51 3.89
N ILE A 82 -2.10 -27.29 4.22
CA ILE A 82 -1.43 -27.89 5.38
C ILE A 82 -1.56 -26.93 6.56
N ASP A 83 -2.49 -27.22 7.47
CA ASP A 83 -2.93 -26.26 8.49
C ASP A 83 -3.61 -26.95 9.71
N THR A 84 -4.51 -26.27 10.43
CA THR A 84 -5.28 -26.79 11.58
C THR A 84 -6.45 -27.70 11.21
N GLY A 85 -6.63 -27.96 9.91
CA GLY A 85 -7.80 -28.61 9.31
C GLY A 85 -8.64 -27.61 8.51
N VAL A 86 -9.63 -28.09 7.76
CA VAL A 86 -10.56 -27.21 7.01
C VAL A 86 -11.98 -27.67 7.22
N ASP A 87 -12.80 -26.83 7.84
CA ASP A 87 -14.21 -27.14 8.01
C ASP A 87 -14.94 -27.24 6.66
N ASN A 88 -15.69 -28.33 6.50
CA ASN A 88 -16.51 -28.60 5.33
C ASN A 88 -18.01 -28.32 5.56
N ALA A 89 -18.38 -27.70 6.69
CA ALA A 89 -19.74 -27.27 6.98
C ALA A 89 -20.01 -25.84 6.49
N ASN A 90 -18.99 -24.96 6.44
CA ASN A 90 -19.14 -23.61 5.91
C ASN A 90 -19.68 -23.64 4.46
N PRO A 91 -20.83 -22.99 4.17
CA PRO A 91 -21.44 -23.05 2.84
C PRO A 91 -20.56 -22.56 1.69
N GLN A 92 -19.65 -21.62 1.93
CA GLN A 92 -18.71 -21.14 0.91
C GLN A 92 -17.59 -22.14 0.62
N LEU A 93 -17.27 -23.04 1.54
CA LEU A 93 -16.16 -24.00 1.39
C LEU A 93 -16.60 -25.44 1.15
N LYS A 94 -17.79 -25.83 1.61
CA LYS A 94 -18.34 -27.17 1.42
C LYS A 94 -18.18 -27.75 0.00
N PRO A 95 -18.44 -27.01 -1.10
CA PRO A 95 -18.26 -27.54 -2.45
C PRO A 95 -16.79 -27.50 -2.95
N ALA A 96 -15.89 -26.82 -2.23
CA ALA A 96 -14.48 -26.72 -2.56
C ALA A 96 -13.66 -27.86 -1.94
N VAL A 97 -14.06 -28.37 -0.76
CA VAL A 97 -13.27 -29.31 0.04
C VAL A 97 -13.44 -30.76 -0.43
N ASP A 98 -12.34 -31.39 -0.87
CA ASP A 98 -12.26 -32.82 -1.21
C ASP A 98 -11.92 -33.64 0.05
N THR A 99 -12.97 -34.08 0.75
CA THR A 99 -12.84 -34.89 1.97
C THR A 99 -12.21 -36.26 1.72
N SER A 100 -12.28 -36.79 0.49
CA SER A 100 -11.73 -38.10 0.15
C SER A 100 -10.20 -38.09 0.03
N ALA A 101 -9.64 -36.92 -0.30
CA ALA A 101 -8.20 -36.71 -0.39
C ALA A 101 -7.59 -36.18 0.90
N GLY A 102 -8.40 -35.65 1.82
CA GLY A 102 -7.94 -35.04 3.06
C GLY A 102 -7.26 -36.01 4.04
N ARG A 103 -6.56 -35.44 5.03
CA ARG A 103 -5.84 -36.21 6.05
C ARG A 103 -5.69 -35.43 7.35
N ASN A 104 -5.82 -36.14 8.46
CA ASN A 104 -5.39 -35.68 9.77
C ASN A 104 -4.13 -36.42 10.21
N LEU A 105 -3.09 -35.67 10.59
CA LEU A 105 -1.80 -36.17 11.06
C LEU A 105 -1.64 -36.07 12.57
N LEU A 106 -2.65 -35.54 13.26
CA LEU A 106 -2.68 -35.42 14.72
C LEU A 106 -3.50 -36.54 15.35
N LYS A 107 -3.35 -36.68 16.68
CA LYS A 107 -4.14 -37.63 17.46
C LYS A 107 -5.56 -37.09 17.67
N GLY A 108 -6.57 -37.90 17.35
CA GLY A 108 -7.98 -37.54 17.51
C GLY A 108 -8.50 -36.57 16.45
N GLY A 109 -9.81 -36.34 16.43
CA GLY A 109 -10.50 -35.56 15.39
C GLY A 109 -10.83 -36.37 14.13
N LYS A 110 -11.37 -35.70 13.11
CA LYS A 110 -11.81 -36.37 11.88
C LYS A 110 -10.59 -36.81 11.04
N PRO A 111 -10.57 -38.05 10.52
CA PRO A 111 -9.41 -38.59 9.78
C PRO A 111 -9.18 -37.92 8.42
N ASP A 112 -10.22 -37.32 7.86
CA ASP A 112 -10.22 -36.61 6.57
C ASP A 112 -9.66 -35.17 6.65
N GLY A 113 -9.16 -34.73 7.80
CA GLY A 113 -8.62 -33.38 7.96
C GLY A 113 -9.69 -32.28 8.03
N THR A 114 -10.99 -32.61 8.05
CA THR A 114 -12.08 -31.62 8.07
C THR A 114 -12.48 -31.12 9.45
N GLY A 115 -11.80 -31.61 10.49
CA GLY A 115 -12.01 -31.14 11.86
C GLY A 115 -11.13 -29.94 12.15
N ASP A 116 -11.69 -28.72 12.08
CA ASP A 116 -10.99 -27.48 12.41
C ASP A 116 -11.67 -26.76 13.58
N THR A 117 -11.15 -26.98 14.78
CA THR A 117 -11.64 -26.33 16.01
C THR A 117 -10.99 -24.97 16.26
N ILE A 118 -9.94 -24.64 15.50
CA ILE A 118 -9.16 -23.40 15.63
C ILE A 118 -9.64 -22.35 14.64
N GLY A 119 -10.17 -22.80 13.51
CA GLY A 119 -10.66 -21.97 12.42
C GLY A 119 -9.57 -21.38 11.52
N HIS A 120 -8.29 -21.56 11.86
CA HIS A 120 -7.17 -21.00 11.09
C HIS A 120 -7.13 -21.60 9.68
N GLY A 121 -7.12 -22.92 9.55
CA GLY A 121 -7.09 -23.57 8.24
C GLY A 121 -8.37 -23.35 7.42
N THR A 122 -9.52 -23.17 8.07
CA THR A 122 -10.76 -22.74 7.39
C THR A 122 -10.66 -21.32 6.84
N LYS A 123 -10.02 -20.39 7.54
CA LYS A 123 -9.72 -19.04 7.01
C LYS A 123 -8.74 -19.12 5.83
N VAL A 124 -7.69 -19.93 5.95
CA VAL A 124 -6.69 -20.12 4.89
C VAL A 124 -7.34 -20.70 3.62
N ALA A 125 -8.14 -21.76 3.74
CA ALA A 125 -8.88 -22.33 2.62
C ALA A 125 -9.88 -21.34 2.00
N GLY A 126 -10.49 -20.49 2.82
CA GLY A 126 -11.41 -19.43 2.38
C GLY A 126 -10.76 -18.44 1.43
N ILE A 127 -9.57 -17.95 1.77
CA ILE A 127 -8.81 -16.99 0.96
C ILE A 127 -8.50 -17.59 -0.43
N ILE A 128 -8.20 -18.89 -0.48
CA ILE A 128 -7.91 -19.59 -1.73
C ILE A 128 -9.21 -19.79 -2.54
N ALA A 129 -10.24 -20.41 -1.95
CA ALA A 129 -11.27 -21.09 -2.73
C ALA A 129 -12.71 -20.91 -2.22
N ALA A 130 -12.99 -19.96 -1.31
CA ALA A 130 -14.38 -19.68 -0.92
C ALA A 130 -15.24 -19.35 -2.15
N ARG A 131 -16.37 -20.04 -2.29
CA ARG A 131 -17.32 -19.81 -3.39
C ARG A 131 -18.08 -18.49 -3.18
N PRO A 132 -18.53 -17.84 -4.27
CA PRO A 132 -19.48 -16.74 -4.17
C PRO A 132 -20.74 -17.18 -3.39
N ALA A 133 -21.22 -16.33 -2.49
CA ALA A 133 -22.44 -16.57 -1.74
C ALA A 133 -23.27 -15.29 -1.61
N LYS A 134 -24.59 -15.43 -1.46
CA LYS A 134 -25.48 -14.30 -1.21
C LYS A 134 -25.25 -13.77 0.21
N GLY A 135 -25.34 -12.45 0.40
CA GLY A 135 -25.20 -11.81 1.71
C GLY A 135 -23.76 -11.57 2.16
N THR A 136 -22.77 -11.82 1.29
CA THR A 136 -21.37 -11.49 1.56
C THR A 136 -20.66 -11.03 0.28
N GLY A 137 -19.77 -10.05 0.42
CA GLY A 137 -18.84 -9.65 -0.64
C GLY A 137 -17.50 -10.39 -0.58
N PHE A 138 -17.31 -11.32 0.36
CA PHE A 138 -16.12 -12.17 0.45
C PHE A 138 -16.19 -13.38 -0.49
N VAL A 139 -15.08 -13.66 -1.15
CA VAL A 139 -14.90 -14.76 -2.10
C VAL A 139 -13.40 -15.09 -2.18
N GLY A 140 -13.05 -16.36 -2.40
CA GLY A 140 -11.66 -16.76 -2.60
C GLY A 140 -11.13 -16.33 -3.97
N LEU A 141 -9.81 -16.25 -4.12
CA LEU A 141 -9.17 -15.84 -5.38
C LEU A 141 -9.35 -16.86 -6.51
N ALA A 142 -9.32 -18.15 -6.19
CA ALA A 142 -9.54 -19.27 -7.11
C ALA A 142 -10.81 -20.04 -6.72
N PRO A 143 -12.01 -19.45 -6.89
CA PRO A 143 -13.26 -20.00 -6.40
C PRO A 143 -13.74 -21.24 -7.17
N GLU A 144 -12.99 -21.78 -8.12
CA GLU A 144 -13.29 -23.08 -8.75
C GLU A 144 -12.21 -24.13 -8.45
N ALA A 145 -11.16 -23.79 -7.69
CA ALA A 145 -10.17 -24.73 -7.22
C ALA A 145 -10.73 -25.69 -6.16
N THR A 146 -10.12 -26.88 -6.07
CA THR A 146 -10.44 -27.90 -5.06
C THR A 146 -9.43 -27.83 -3.91
N ILE A 147 -9.91 -27.85 -2.67
CA ILE A 147 -9.08 -27.86 -1.46
C ILE A 147 -8.89 -29.29 -0.97
N ILE A 148 -7.65 -29.71 -0.77
CA ILE A 148 -7.29 -30.94 -0.05
C ILE A 148 -6.95 -30.56 1.39
N PRO A 149 -7.80 -30.90 2.38
CA PRO A 149 -7.58 -30.48 3.75
C PRO A 149 -6.58 -31.39 4.47
N ILE A 150 -5.45 -30.83 4.93
CA ILE A 150 -4.43 -31.59 5.66
C ILE A 150 -4.25 -30.94 7.04
N ARG A 151 -4.81 -31.58 8.07
CA ARG A 151 -4.63 -31.17 9.46
C ARG A 151 -3.28 -31.65 9.97
N GLN A 152 -2.38 -30.70 10.21
CA GLN A 152 -1.02 -30.92 10.68
C GLN A 152 -0.71 -30.17 11.99
N ASN A 153 -1.52 -29.17 12.37
CA ASN A 153 -1.36 -28.44 13.62
C ASN A 153 -2.67 -28.27 14.42
N ASP A 154 -2.57 -27.83 15.67
CA ASP A 154 -3.69 -27.65 16.60
C ASP A 154 -3.47 -26.45 17.55
N GLU A 155 -4.40 -26.22 18.48
CA GLU A 155 -4.34 -25.14 19.47
C GLU A 155 -3.07 -25.16 20.35
N LYS A 156 -2.41 -26.32 20.46
CA LYS A 156 -1.23 -26.51 21.30
C LYS A 156 0.06 -26.37 20.50
N ASN A 157 -0.05 -26.00 19.22
CA ASN A 157 1.06 -25.97 18.28
C ASN A 157 1.81 -27.32 18.25
N SER A 158 1.08 -28.44 18.26
CA SER A 158 1.67 -29.77 18.39
C SER A 158 2.33 -30.30 17.12
N GLY A 159 2.17 -29.59 16.00
CA GLY A 159 2.81 -29.88 14.72
C GLY A 159 4.34 -29.83 14.81
N LYS A 160 5.00 -30.78 14.14
CA LYS A 160 6.46 -30.88 14.03
C LYS A 160 6.92 -30.78 12.59
N ASP A 161 8.18 -30.39 12.38
CA ASP A 161 8.89 -30.44 11.10
C ASP A 161 8.74 -31.80 10.39
N THR A 162 8.80 -32.91 11.14
CA THR A 162 8.59 -34.27 10.62
C THR A 162 7.15 -34.55 10.18
N THR A 163 6.15 -34.09 10.94
CA THR A 163 4.73 -34.26 10.53
C THR A 163 4.38 -33.36 9.35
N MET A 164 5.02 -32.20 9.23
CA MET A 164 4.89 -31.31 8.08
C MET A 164 5.51 -31.95 6.83
N ALA A 165 6.65 -32.64 6.96
CA ALA A 165 7.22 -33.44 5.87
C ALA A 165 6.22 -34.52 5.38
N THR A 166 5.58 -35.25 6.30
CA THR A 166 4.53 -36.23 5.98
C THR A 166 3.31 -35.58 5.31
N ALA A 167 2.94 -34.35 5.70
CA ALA A 167 1.84 -33.60 5.08
C ALA A 167 2.14 -33.27 3.62
N ILE A 168 3.37 -32.84 3.32
CA ILE A 168 3.84 -32.58 1.96
C ILE A 168 3.81 -33.88 1.13
N ASP A 169 4.31 -34.98 1.67
CA ASP A 169 4.28 -36.28 0.98
C ASP A 169 2.85 -36.76 0.69
N HIS A 170 1.92 -36.52 1.61
CA HIS A 170 0.51 -36.81 1.40
C HIS A 170 -0.09 -35.94 0.29
N ALA A 171 0.24 -34.64 0.24
CA ALA A 171 -0.20 -33.75 -0.83
C ALA A 171 0.31 -34.20 -2.21
N ILE A 172 1.58 -34.62 -2.30
CA ILE A 172 2.16 -35.23 -3.51
C ILE A 172 1.36 -36.48 -3.90
N ALA A 173 1.13 -37.40 -2.96
CA ALA A 173 0.39 -38.63 -3.23
C ALA A 173 -1.07 -38.38 -3.68
N LYS A 174 -1.65 -37.26 -3.28
CA LYS A 174 -3.00 -36.80 -3.68
C LYS A 174 -3.01 -35.87 -4.89
N LYS A 175 -1.86 -35.76 -5.58
CA LYS A 175 -1.69 -34.99 -6.82
C LYS A 175 -2.19 -33.55 -6.65
N ALA A 176 -1.75 -32.89 -5.58
CA ALA A 176 -1.93 -31.45 -5.47
C ALA A 176 -1.08 -30.75 -6.54
N ASP A 177 -1.60 -29.69 -7.14
CA ASP A 177 -0.85 -28.84 -8.06
C ASP A 177 -0.18 -27.66 -7.32
N VAL A 178 -0.80 -27.25 -6.20
CA VAL A 178 -0.29 -26.22 -5.30
C VAL A 178 -0.36 -26.72 -3.85
N ILE A 179 0.68 -26.46 -3.07
CA ILE A 179 0.70 -26.70 -1.62
C ILE A 179 0.83 -25.36 -0.92
N ASN A 180 -0.14 -25.01 -0.07
CA ASN A 180 -0.06 -23.89 0.85
C ASN A 180 0.33 -24.39 2.24
N ILE A 181 1.38 -23.80 2.81
CA ILE A 181 1.86 -24.09 4.17
C ILE A 181 1.85 -22.81 4.99
N SER A 182 0.91 -22.71 5.93
CA SER A 182 0.76 -21.51 6.76
C SER A 182 1.59 -21.54 8.05
N GLN A 183 2.24 -22.68 8.33
CA GLN A 183 3.03 -22.92 9.52
C GLN A 183 4.52 -22.74 9.21
N ASP A 184 5.22 -22.10 10.14
CA ASP A 184 6.67 -21.98 10.08
C ASP A 184 7.36 -22.52 11.34
N THR A 185 8.67 -22.72 11.22
CA THR A 185 9.59 -22.92 12.35
C THR A 185 10.87 -22.12 12.15
N THR A 186 11.37 -21.56 13.24
CA THR A 186 12.66 -20.87 13.28
C THR A 186 13.82 -21.77 13.65
N LYS A 187 13.56 -23.07 13.90
CA LYS A 187 14.60 -24.08 14.09
C LYS A 187 15.42 -24.16 12.80
N PRO A 188 16.76 -23.98 12.84
CA PRO A 188 17.58 -24.14 11.66
C PRO A 188 17.45 -25.55 11.08
N LEU A 189 17.14 -25.62 9.78
CA LEU A 189 17.02 -26.86 9.03
C LEU A 189 17.89 -26.80 7.78
N THR A 190 18.38 -27.96 7.33
CA THR A 190 19.11 -28.11 6.07
C THR A 190 18.23 -28.77 5.01
N ALA A 191 18.67 -28.73 3.75
CA ALA A 191 18.01 -29.47 2.66
C ALA A 191 17.91 -30.98 2.94
N ASP A 192 18.85 -31.54 3.71
CA ASP A 192 18.87 -32.94 4.15
C ASP A 192 18.02 -33.22 5.40
N SER A 193 17.28 -32.24 5.92
CA SER A 193 16.26 -32.50 6.93
C SER A 193 15.10 -33.30 6.33
N ALA A 194 14.27 -33.93 7.18
CA ALA A 194 13.07 -34.62 6.71
C ALA A 194 12.15 -33.67 5.91
N LEU A 195 11.99 -32.43 6.40
CA LEU A 195 11.19 -31.39 5.76
C LEU A 195 11.83 -30.90 4.45
N GLY A 196 13.13 -30.62 4.43
CA GLY A 196 13.84 -30.20 3.22
C GLY A 196 13.76 -31.25 2.10
N ARG A 197 13.90 -32.54 2.43
CA ARG A 197 13.72 -33.62 1.45
C ARG A 197 12.28 -33.74 0.94
N ALA A 198 11.28 -33.45 1.77
CA ALA A 198 9.87 -33.47 1.37
C ALA A 198 9.55 -32.32 0.42
N VAL A 199 10.03 -31.10 0.72
CA VAL A 199 9.94 -29.95 -0.18
C VAL A 199 10.60 -30.26 -1.52
N ALA A 200 11.81 -30.81 -1.51
CA ALA A 200 12.50 -31.20 -2.74
C ALA A 200 11.75 -32.28 -3.54
N ARG A 201 10.99 -33.18 -2.88
CA ARG A 201 10.10 -34.12 -3.57
C ARG A 201 8.90 -33.42 -4.21
N ALA A 202 8.30 -32.44 -3.54
CA ALA A 202 7.18 -31.68 -4.09
C ALA A 202 7.60 -30.90 -5.34
N ILE A 203 8.75 -30.22 -5.29
CA ILE A 203 9.30 -29.47 -6.43
C ILE A 203 9.60 -30.42 -7.61
N ARG A 204 10.22 -31.59 -7.35
CA ARG A 204 10.46 -32.61 -8.38
C ARG A 204 9.18 -33.23 -8.95
N ALA A 205 8.08 -33.19 -8.19
CA ALA A 205 6.77 -33.61 -8.64
C ALA A 205 6.00 -32.49 -9.38
N GLU A 206 6.68 -31.38 -9.70
CA GLU A 206 6.13 -30.22 -10.40
C GLU A 206 4.97 -29.55 -9.66
N ILE A 207 5.04 -29.52 -8.32
CA ILE A 207 4.04 -28.86 -7.46
C ILE A 207 4.55 -27.48 -7.03
N VAL A 208 3.72 -26.45 -7.13
CA VAL A 208 4.04 -25.12 -6.60
C VAL A 208 3.90 -25.15 -5.08
N VAL A 209 4.97 -24.81 -4.34
CA VAL A 209 4.95 -24.75 -2.87
C VAL A 209 4.98 -23.29 -2.44
N VAL A 210 3.95 -22.87 -1.71
CA VAL A 210 3.80 -21.51 -1.16
C VAL A 210 3.79 -21.60 0.36
N ALA A 211 4.61 -20.79 1.04
CA ALA A 211 4.72 -20.83 2.49
C ALA A 211 4.75 -19.44 3.13
N SER A 212 4.20 -19.32 4.33
CA SER A 212 4.25 -18.09 5.12
C SER A 212 5.68 -17.75 5.56
N ALA A 213 6.05 -16.47 5.51
CA ALA A 213 7.38 -16.03 5.95
C ALA A 213 7.56 -16.08 7.48
N GLY A 214 6.48 -16.04 8.26
CA GLY A 214 6.51 -16.05 9.73
C GLY A 214 6.15 -14.68 10.33
N ASN A 215 5.82 -14.67 11.63
CA ASN A 215 5.22 -13.51 12.31
C ASN A 215 6.07 -12.92 13.45
N ASP A 216 7.34 -13.32 13.58
CA ASP A 216 8.26 -12.87 14.64
C ASP A 216 9.13 -11.67 14.23
N GLY A 217 8.74 -10.91 13.20
CA GLY A 217 9.57 -9.89 12.55
C GLY A 217 9.56 -8.50 13.17
N VAL A 218 8.95 -8.29 14.34
CA VAL A 218 8.78 -6.94 14.94
C VAL A 218 10.12 -6.22 15.16
N ASP A 219 11.20 -6.95 15.41
CA ASP A 219 12.54 -6.39 15.62
C ASP A 219 13.26 -6.01 14.31
N GLY A 220 12.64 -6.27 13.16
CA GLY A 220 13.17 -5.98 11.83
C GLY A 220 14.38 -6.83 11.43
N LYS A 221 14.78 -7.81 12.24
CA LYS A 221 15.95 -8.63 11.94
C LYS A 221 15.62 -9.70 10.92
N GLN A 222 16.57 -9.92 10.01
CA GLN A 222 16.46 -11.03 9.07
C GLN A 222 16.69 -12.36 9.79
N LYS A 223 15.80 -13.33 9.55
CA LYS A 223 15.89 -14.67 10.13
C LYS A 223 15.15 -15.67 9.25
N ASN A 224 15.85 -16.71 8.83
CA ASN A 224 15.24 -17.79 8.05
C ASN A 224 14.18 -18.52 8.87
N THR A 225 13.04 -18.75 8.23
CA THR A 225 11.94 -19.58 8.69
C THR A 225 11.71 -20.70 7.70
N TYR A 226 11.40 -21.90 8.19
CA TYR A 226 11.21 -23.08 7.34
C TYR A 226 9.75 -23.53 7.41
N PRO A 227 9.14 -23.95 6.28
CA PRO A 227 9.79 -24.29 5.02
C PRO A 227 10.02 -23.13 4.03
N ALA A 228 9.59 -21.91 4.34
CA ALA A 228 9.67 -20.76 3.43
C ALA A 228 11.08 -20.48 2.90
N ALA A 229 12.12 -20.68 3.71
CA ALA A 229 13.51 -20.48 3.33
C ALA A 229 14.17 -21.64 2.55
N PHE A 230 13.42 -22.68 2.16
CA PHE A 230 13.95 -23.72 1.27
C PHE A 230 13.87 -23.28 -0.20
N ASP A 231 14.92 -23.60 -0.97
CA ASP A 231 14.96 -23.34 -2.41
C ASP A 231 13.74 -23.93 -3.14
N GLY A 232 13.15 -23.14 -4.03
CA GLY A 232 11.97 -23.51 -4.81
C GLY A 232 10.63 -23.39 -4.06
N VAL A 233 10.64 -22.92 -2.81
CA VAL A 233 9.42 -22.48 -2.10
C VAL A 233 9.22 -21.00 -2.33
N LEU A 234 8.00 -20.59 -2.69
CA LEU A 234 7.63 -19.18 -2.73
C LEU A 234 7.24 -18.73 -1.32
N ALA A 235 8.16 -18.03 -0.67
CA ALA A 235 7.94 -17.43 0.65
C ALA A 235 7.13 -16.14 0.54
N VAL A 236 6.12 -16.00 1.39
CA VAL A 236 5.17 -14.90 1.35
C VAL A 236 5.19 -14.09 2.64
N ALA A 237 5.66 -12.85 2.53
CA ALA A 237 5.55 -11.83 3.57
C ALA A 237 4.15 -11.21 3.63
N SER A 238 3.87 -10.49 4.71
CA SER A 238 2.58 -9.82 4.94
C SER A 238 2.69 -8.32 4.68
N SER A 239 1.70 -7.80 3.97
CA SER A 239 1.49 -6.37 3.73
C SER A 239 0.14 -5.91 4.26
N ASP A 240 0.06 -4.62 4.56
CA ASP A 240 -1.19 -3.95 4.92
C ASP A 240 -1.87 -3.27 3.72
N ARG A 241 -2.91 -2.49 4.00
CA ARG A 241 -3.71 -1.78 2.99
C ARG A 241 -2.93 -0.72 2.20
N ASN A 242 -1.75 -0.32 2.67
CA ASN A 242 -0.89 0.68 2.05
C ASN A 242 0.26 0.06 1.24
N ASN A 243 0.26 -1.27 1.04
CA ASN A 243 1.39 -2.04 0.50
C ASN A 243 2.66 -1.99 1.36
N GLU A 244 2.55 -1.56 2.61
CA GLU A 244 3.67 -1.55 3.52
C GLU A 244 3.82 -2.92 4.18
N ARG A 245 5.07 -3.32 4.46
CA ARG A 245 5.34 -4.53 5.24
C ARG A 245 4.63 -4.44 6.60
N ALA A 246 3.82 -5.44 6.92
CA ALA A 246 3.26 -5.58 8.25
C ALA A 246 4.38 -5.75 9.29
N ALA A 247 4.32 -5.01 10.41
CA ALA A 247 5.41 -4.97 11.38
C ALA A 247 5.85 -6.36 11.89
N PHE A 248 4.89 -7.29 12.04
CA PHE A 248 5.15 -8.67 12.47
C PHE A 248 5.78 -9.56 11.38
N SER A 249 5.73 -9.20 10.10
CA SER A 249 6.15 -10.08 9.02
C SER A 249 7.65 -10.37 9.08
N GLN A 250 8.07 -11.62 9.21
CA GLN A 250 9.49 -11.96 9.23
C GLN A 250 10.20 -11.48 7.95
N ALA A 251 11.36 -10.87 8.12
CA ALA A 251 12.22 -10.43 7.02
C ALA A 251 13.32 -11.46 6.74
N GLY A 252 13.83 -11.47 5.51
CA GLY A 252 15.00 -12.23 5.09
C GLY A 252 15.09 -12.33 3.58
N GLU A 253 16.29 -12.62 3.08
CA GLU A 253 16.55 -12.76 1.64
C GLU A 253 15.71 -13.85 0.96
N PHE A 254 15.15 -14.78 1.75
CA PHE A 254 14.28 -15.85 1.26
C PHE A 254 12.86 -15.39 0.87
N VAL A 255 12.43 -14.18 1.28
CA VAL A 255 11.09 -13.66 0.97
C VAL A 255 10.95 -13.45 -0.53
N GLY A 256 10.03 -14.14 -1.20
CA GLY A 256 9.81 -13.98 -2.65
C GLY A 256 8.90 -12.81 -2.99
N VAL A 257 7.76 -12.70 -2.31
CA VAL A 257 6.78 -11.61 -2.47
C VAL A 257 6.08 -11.29 -1.15
N ALA A 258 5.35 -10.18 -1.10
CA ALA A 258 4.36 -9.91 -0.07
C ALA A 258 2.93 -10.06 -0.60
N ALA A 259 1.96 -10.27 0.29
CA ALA A 259 0.53 -10.23 -0.04
C ALA A 259 -0.28 -9.67 1.13
N PRO A 260 -1.56 -9.30 0.94
CA PRO A 260 -2.42 -8.87 2.04
C PRO A 260 -2.37 -9.83 3.23
N GLY A 261 -2.04 -9.33 4.42
CA GLY A 261 -2.01 -10.14 5.66
C GLY A 261 -2.42 -9.40 6.93
N VAL A 262 -2.91 -8.17 6.81
CA VAL A 262 -3.47 -7.37 7.89
C VAL A 262 -4.96 -7.16 7.68
N ASP A 263 -5.76 -7.31 8.73
CA ASP A 263 -7.23 -7.21 8.70
C ASP A 263 -7.86 -8.05 7.58
N ILE A 264 -7.44 -9.32 7.45
CA ILE A 264 -7.89 -10.21 6.40
C ILE A 264 -9.17 -10.91 6.80
N ILE A 265 -10.26 -10.56 6.11
CA ILE A 265 -11.54 -11.26 6.23
C ILE A 265 -11.46 -12.60 5.52
N SER A 266 -11.85 -13.69 6.20
CA SER A 266 -12.05 -15.00 5.57
C SER A 266 -13.06 -15.88 6.29
N THR A 267 -13.48 -16.97 5.65
CA THR A 267 -14.42 -17.96 6.19
C THR A 267 -13.97 -18.57 7.50
N VAL A 268 -14.94 -18.94 8.34
CA VAL A 268 -14.69 -19.65 9.59
C VAL A 268 -15.52 -20.94 9.70
N PRO A 269 -15.20 -21.88 10.61
CA PRO A 269 -15.95 -23.12 10.74
C PRO A 269 -17.46 -22.91 10.93
N GLY A 270 -18.26 -23.73 10.26
CA GLY A 270 -19.70 -23.71 10.32
C GLY A 270 -20.33 -22.65 9.42
N PHE A 271 -20.12 -21.36 9.68
CA PHE A 271 -20.73 -20.27 8.92
C PHE A 271 -20.08 -18.92 9.18
N GLY A 272 -20.09 -18.05 8.15
CA GLY A 272 -19.66 -16.66 8.21
C GLY A 272 -18.15 -16.45 8.02
N GLN A 273 -17.70 -15.24 8.33
CA GLN A 273 -16.33 -14.77 8.13
C GLN A 273 -15.84 -13.95 9.32
N CYS A 274 -14.53 -13.85 9.45
CA CYS A 274 -13.83 -13.13 10.50
C CYS A 274 -12.57 -12.46 9.97
N SER A 275 -12.16 -11.38 10.63
CA SER A 275 -10.86 -10.74 10.42
C SER A 275 -9.75 -11.43 11.22
N ASP A 276 -8.56 -11.53 10.63
CA ASP A 276 -7.36 -12.00 11.31
C ASP A 276 -6.09 -11.44 10.66
N ASN A 277 -4.94 -11.59 11.32
CA ASN A 277 -3.65 -11.04 10.90
C ASN A 277 -2.56 -12.13 10.87
N GLY A 278 -1.71 -12.10 9.85
CA GLY A 278 -0.59 -13.04 9.75
C GLY A 278 -0.11 -13.27 8.33
N THR A 279 1.17 -13.61 8.20
CA THR A 279 1.76 -14.14 6.95
C THR A 279 1.09 -15.46 6.53
N SER A 280 0.49 -16.17 7.47
CA SER A 280 -0.37 -17.33 7.24
C SER A 280 -1.64 -17.03 6.43
N PHE A 281 -2.07 -15.76 6.36
CA PHE A 281 -3.18 -15.32 5.50
C PHE A 281 -2.70 -14.69 4.18
N SER A 282 -1.43 -14.26 4.13
CA SER A 282 -0.77 -13.81 2.90
C SER A 282 -0.41 -14.98 1.98
N ALA A 283 0.13 -16.07 2.53
CA ALA A 283 0.45 -17.29 1.78
C ALA A 283 -0.74 -17.85 0.96
N PRO A 284 -1.95 -18.04 1.51
CA PRO A 284 -3.10 -18.54 0.75
C PRO A 284 -3.59 -17.55 -0.31
N TYR A 285 -3.35 -16.25 -0.14
CA TYR A 285 -3.64 -15.26 -1.17
C TYR A 285 -2.79 -15.54 -2.41
N VAL A 286 -1.48 -15.73 -2.22
CA VAL A 286 -0.55 -16.10 -3.30
C VAL A 286 -0.83 -17.51 -3.84
N ALA A 287 -1.18 -18.47 -2.99
CA ALA A 287 -1.57 -19.81 -3.44
C ALA A 287 -2.83 -19.78 -4.32
N GLY A 288 -3.78 -18.87 -4.06
CA GLY A 288 -4.91 -18.60 -4.93
C GLY A 288 -4.48 -18.09 -6.30
N VAL A 289 -3.55 -17.12 -6.36
CA VAL A 289 -2.97 -16.63 -7.63
C VAL A 289 -2.24 -17.75 -8.37
N ALA A 290 -1.43 -18.55 -7.67
CA ALA A 290 -0.75 -19.71 -8.25
C ALA A 290 -1.75 -20.72 -8.83
N ALA A 291 -2.87 -20.98 -8.15
CA ALA A 291 -3.90 -21.89 -8.64
C ALA A 291 -4.58 -21.36 -9.93
N LEU A 292 -4.79 -20.04 -10.03
CA LEU A 292 -5.29 -19.42 -11.26
C LEU A 292 -4.28 -19.56 -12.41
N LEU A 293 -2.99 -19.33 -12.15
CA LEU A 293 -1.93 -19.47 -13.16
C LEU A 293 -1.77 -20.91 -13.63
N VAL A 294 -1.79 -21.89 -12.72
CA VAL A 294 -1.75 -23.33 -13.08
C VAL A 294 -2.96 -23.70 -13.94
N ALA A 295 -4.16 -23.18 -13.64
CA ALA A 295 -5.35 -23.43 -14.44
C ALA A 295 -5.26 -22.80 -15.84
N LYS A 296 -4.71 -21.58 -15.94
CA LYS A 296 -4.56 -20.86 -17.21
C LYS A 296 -3.44 -21.44 -18.08
N TYR A 297 -2.34 -21.85 -17.45
CA TYR A 297 -1.11 -22.29 -18.11
C TYR A 297 -0.66 -23.67 -17.60
N PRO A 298 -1.40 -24.75 -17.91
CA PRO A 298 -1.12 -26.09 -17.37
C PRO A 298 0.21 -26.71 -17.84
N SER A 299 0.87 -26.12 -18.84
CA SER A 299 2.20 -26.54 -19.31
C SER A 299 3.36 -25.82 -18.63
N TRP A 300 3.09 -24.76 -17.85
CA TRP A 300 4.15 -24.03 -17.15
C TRP A 300 4.63 -24.82 -15.94
N LYS A 301 5.93 -24.78 -15.71
CA LYS A 301 6.57 -25.40 -14.55
C LYS A 301 6.38 -24.52 -13.30
N PRO A 302 6.49 -25.10 -12.09
CA PRO A 302 6.37 -24.32 -10.86
C PRO A 302 7.30 -23.11 -10.78
N ALA A 303 8.55 -23.24 -11.25
CA ALA A 303 9.50 -22.14 -11.26
C ALA A 303 9.07 -20.98 -12.17
N GLU A 304 8.37 -21.27 -13.27
CA GLU A 304 7.85 -20.27 -14.21
C GLU A 304 6.61 -19.58 -13.61
N ILE A 305 5.75 -20.32 -12.91
CA ILE A 305 4.62 -19.78 -12.15
C ILE A 305 5.12 -18.82 -11.05
N ILE A 306 6.12 -19.24 -10.27
CA ILE A 306 6.72 -18.42 -9.22
C ILE A 306 7.35 -17.16 -9.83
N ALA A 307 8.16 -17.30 -10.87
CA ALA A 307 8.79 -16.16 -11.53
C ALA A 307 7.78 -15.19 -12.14
N ARG A 308 6.63 -15.68 -12.64
CA ARG A 308 5.53 -14.81 -13.09
C ARG A 308 4.99 -13.96 -11.94
N ILE A 309 4.69 -14.59 -10.81
CA ILE A 309 4.17 -13.90 -9.62
C ILE A 309 5.17 -12.84 -9.15
N GLU A 310 6.44 -13.19 -9.04
CA GLU A 310 7.52 -12.27 -8.63
C GLU A 310 7.71 -11.11 -9.62
N GLN A 311 7.78 -11.41 -10.92
CA GLN A 311 8.07 -10.41 -11.96
C GLN A 311 6.93 -9.37 -12.09
N THR A 312 5.70 -9.77 -11.81
CA THR A 312 4.50 -8.95 -11.96
C THR A 312 4.07 -8.24 -10.69
N ALA A 313 4.71 -8.52 -9.55
CA ALA A 313 4.43 -7.86 -8.29
C ALA A 313 4.56 -6.31 -8.36
N GLU A 314 3.76 -5.63 -7.54
CA GLU A 314 3.84 -4.19 -7.30
C GLU A 314 5.11 -3.87 -6.49
N ARG A 315 6.09 -3.29 -7.17
CA ARG A 315 7.42 -3.02 -6.63
C ARG A 315 7.50 -1.73 -5.81
N SER A 316 8.02 -1.85 -4.59
CA SER A 316 8.48 -0.72 -3.76
C SER A 316 9.87 -0.22 -4.17
N VAL A 317 10.71 -1.13 -4.67
CA VAL A 317 12.07 -0.89 -5.17
C VAL A 317 12.29 -1.62 -6.49
N THR A 318 13.27 -1.17 -7.28
CA THR A 318 13.53 -1.78 -8.60
C THR A 318 13.94 -3.25 -8.53
N GLY A 319 14.59 -3.68 -7.46
CA GLY A 319 15.08 -5.05 -7.26
C GLY A 319 14.22 -5.87 -6.30
N HIS A 320 14.83 -6.94 -5.81
CA HIS A 320 14.35 -7.69 -4.66
C HIS A 320 14.81 -7.01 -3.36
N ASP A 321 13.97 -7.08 -2.33
CA ASP A 321 14.34 -6.66 -0.97
C ASP A 321 13.92 -7.74 0.07
N PRO A 322 14.57 -7.77 1.25
CA PRO A 322 14.31 -8.81 2.26
C PRO A 322 12.99 -8.63 3.05
N PHE A 323 12.18 -7.61 2.75
CA PHE A 323 10.98 -7.26 3.51
C PHE A 323 9.70 -7.65 2.76
N VAL A 324 9.58 -7.24 1.51
CA VAL A 324 8.45 -7.55 0.62
C VAL A 324 8.87 -8.34 -0.62
N GLY A 325 10.13 -8.77 -0.70
CA GLY A 325 10.63 -9.57 -1.81
C GLY A 325 10.68 -8.77 -3.10
N TRP A 326 10.07 -9.29 -4.15
CA TRP A 326 9.88 -8.60 -5.42
C TRP A 326 8.70 -7.61 -5.42
N GLY A 327 7.99 -7.46 -4.30
CA GLY A 327 6.86 -6.55 -4.14
C GLY A 327 5.58 -7.23 -3.66
N VAL A 328 4.50 -6.47 -3.59
CA VAL A 328 3.17 -6.99 -3.23
C VAL A 328 2.54 -7.64 -4.46
N VAL A 329 2.02 -8.86 -4.34
CA VAL A 329 1.44 -9.60 -5.45
C VAL A 329 0.29 -8.83 -6.12
N ASP A 330 0.31 -8.78 -7.45
CA ASP A 330 -0.77 -8.25 -8.30
C ASP A 330 -1.42 -9.42 -9.08
N PRO A 331 -2.59 -9.91 -8.63
CA PRO A 331 -3.25 -11.05 -9.27
C PRO A 331 -3.60 -10.80 -10.75
N VAL A 332 -4.02 -9.57 -11.09
CA VAL A 332 -4.49 -9.23 -12.45
C VAL A 332 -3.30 -9.18 -13.39
N ARG A 333 -2.23 -8.48 -13.00
CA ARG A 333 -1.00 -8.41 -13.80
C ARG A 333 -0.30 -9.77 -13.91
N ALA A 334 -0.35 -10.60 -12.86
CA ALA A 334 0.16 -11.96 -12.90
C ALA A 334 -0.53 -12.79 -13.99
N LEU A 335 -1.86 -12.69 -14.11
CA LEU A 335 -2.62 -13.41 -15.13
C LEU A 335 -2.59 -12.76 -16.52
N ALA A 336 -2.18 -11.50 -16.65
CA ALA A 336 -2.08 -10.84 -17.94
C ALA A 336 -1.09 -11.55 -18.89
N GLY A 337 -1.25 -11.37 -20.20
CA GLY A 337 -0.36 -11.95 -21.21
C GLY A 337 -0.83 -13.28 -21.81
N ASP A 338 -0.11 -13.74 -22.82
CA ASP A 338 -0.43 -14.93 -23.61
C ASP A 338 0.36 -16.15 -23.13
N LYS A 339 -0.19 -17.36 -23.36
CA LYS A 339 0.40 -18.64 -22.92
C LYS A 339 1.80 -18.93 -23.47
N ASP A 340 2.16 -18.29 -24.58
CA ASP A 340 3.44 -18.47 -25.27
C ASP A 340 4.53 -17.53 -24.71
N ASP A 341 4.17 -16.57 -23.85
CA ASP A 341 5.11 -15.73 -23.07
C ASP A 341 5.55 -16.47 -21.80
N ILE A 342 6.23 -17.61 -21.98
CA ILE A 342 6.71 -18.43 -20.87
C ILE A 342 7.75 -17.62 -20.08
N PRO A 343 7.51 -17.34 -18.78
CA PRO A 343 8.44 -16.61 -17.96
C PRO A 343 9.79 -17.32 -17.88
N GLN A 344 10.87 -16.55 -17.90
CA GLN A 344 12.15 -17.08 -17.45
C GLN A 344 12.03 -17.46 -15.96
N PRO A 345 12.67 -18.56 -15.49
CA PRO A 345 12.47 -19.12 -14.15
C PRO A 345 13.14 -18.29 -13.02
N ALA A 346 13.29 -16.99 -13.24
CA ALA A 346 13.78 -16.03 -12.27
C ALA A 346 13.27 -14.62 -12.65
N ALA A 347 12.74 -13.89 -11.67
CA ALA A 347 12.43 -12.48 -11.84
C ALA A 347 13.72 -11.64 -12.01
N LYS A 348 13.58 -10.52 -12.69
CA LYS A 348 14.66 -9.56 -12.95
C LYS A 348 14.31 -8.21 -12.34
N PRO A 349 15.31 -7.40 -11.94
CA PRO A 349 15.07 -6.02 -11.53
C PRO A 349 14.42 -5.21 -12.67
N ASP A 350 13.52 -4.32 -12.29
CA ASP A 350 12.96 -3.34 -13.22
C ASP A 350 14.08 -2.40 -13.70
N PRO A 351 14.02 -1.91 -14.95
CA PRO A 351 14.97 -0.93 -15.43
C PRO A 351 14.96 0.29 -14.53
N PRO A 352 16.13 0.88 -14.23
CA PRO A 352 16.19 2.07 -13.38
C PRO A 352 15.34 3.19 -14.00
N MET A 353 14.58 3.87 -13.15
CA MET A 353 13.82 5.05 -13.54
C MET A 353 14.75 6.03 -14.28
N PRO A 354 14.35 6.56 -15.45
CA PRO A 354 15.11 7.61 -16.10
C PRO A 354 15.35 8.74 -15.11
N LYS A 355 16.60 9.21 -14.98
CA LYS A 355 16.87 10.38 -14.15
C LYS A 355 16.02 11.53 -14.68
N ALA A 356 15.13 12.07 -13.85
CA ALA A 356 14.46 13.31 -14.17
C ALA A 356 15.55 14.36 -14.49
N PRO A 357 15.34 15.22 -15.50
CA PRO A 357 16.23 16.35 -15.72
C PRO A 357 16.39 17.10 -14.39
N ALA A 358 17.61 17.52 -14.07
CA ALA A 358 17.80 18.39 -12.92
C ALA A 358 16.86 19.60 -13.07
N PRO A 359 16.17 20.04 -12.00
CA PRO A 359 15.35 21.23 -12.09
C PRO A 359 16.22 22.37 -12.58
N GLU A 360 15.80 23.01 -13.67
CA GLU A 360 16.50 24.18 -14.18
C GLU A 360 16.50 25.23 -13.06
N PRO A 361 17.67 25.70 -12.59
CA PRO A 361 17.72 26.72 -11.55
C PRO A 361 16.87 27.90 -12.00
N ALA A 362 15.88 28.29 -11.19
CA ALA A 362 15.11 29.49 -11.49
C ALA A 362 16.10 30.65 -11.71
N HIS A 363 16.06 31.25 -12.90
CA HIS A 363 16.86 32.43 -13.20
C HIS A 363 16.41 33.56 -12.27
N LEU A 364 17.10 33.71 -11.13
CA LEU A 364 16.97 34.90 -10.31
C LEU A 364 17.56 36.06 -11.13
N ALA A 365 16.69 36.81 -11.80
CA ALA A 365 17.06 38.08 -12.42
C ALA A 365 17.46 39.05 -11.30
N MET A 366 18.73 39.02 -10.89
CA MET A 366 19.32 39.99 -9.97
C MET A 366 19.60 41.35 -10.65
N SER A 367 19.19 41.48 -11.92
CA SER A 367 19.28 42.71 -12.70
C SER A 367 17.92 43.35 -12.87
N GLU A 368 17.87 44.66 -12.73
CA GLU A 368 16.72 45.50 -13.07
C GLU A 368 16.13 45.14 -14.44
N THR A 369 14.82 44.93 -14.47
CA THR A 369 14.06 44.63 -15.69
C THR A 369 14.07 45.81 -16.66
N SER A 370 13.76 45.56 -17.93
CA SER A 370 13.62 46.64 -18.94
C SER A 370 12.52 47.63 -18.56
N GLN A 371 11.47 47.17 -17.88
CA GLN A 371 10.38 48.00 -17.38
C GLN A 371 10.83 48.90 -16.24
N GLU A 372 11.46 48.36 -15.20
CA GLU A 372 12.00 49.15 -14.08
C GLU A 372 13.02 50.19 -14.56
N ARG A 373 13.88 49.82 -15.52
CA ARG A 373 14.83 50.75 -16.15
C ARG A 373 14.13 51.89 -16.88
N SER A 374 13.03 51.59 -17.58
CA SER A 374 12.24 52.59 -18.30
C SER A 374 11.52 53.53 -17.33
N GLU A 375 10.97 53.01 -16.23
CA GLU A 375 10.35 53.80 -15.16
C GLU A 375 11.36 54.72 -14.47
N ARG A 376 12.58 54.22 -14.21
CA ARG A 376 13.66 55.04 -13.66
C ARG A 376 14.07 56.17 -14.61
N TYR A 377 14.23 55.89 -15.91
CA TYR A 377 14.54 56.93 -16.89
C TYR A 377 13.41 57.96 -17.04
N ALA A 378 12.15 57.51 -17.02
CA ALA A 378 11.00 58.42 -17.03
C ALA A 378 11.01 59.35 -15.79
N THR A 379 11.34 58.79 -14.62
CA THR A 379 11.48 59.57 -13.38
C THR A 379 12.57 60.61 -13.48
N TYR A 380 13.74 60.26 -14.04
CA TYR A 380 14.83 61.21 -14.27
C TYR A 380 14.46 62.31 -15.26
N ALA A 381 13.78 61.96 -16.35
CA ALA A 381 13.31 62.93 -17.34
C ALA A 381 12.31 63.93 -16.72
N LEU A 382 11.37 63.46 -15.92
CA LEU A 382 10.39 64.30 -15.20
C LEU A 382 11.08 65.23 -14.20
N ALA A 383 12.03 64.72 -13.42
CA ALA A 383 12.79 65.53 -12.47
C ALA A 383 13.61 66.63 -13.16
N LEU A 384 14.29 66.29 -14.26
CA LEU A 384 15.04 67.25 -15.08
C LEU A 384 14.12 68.32 -15.67
N ALA A 385 12.96 67.93 -16.21
CA ALA A 385 11.97 68.86 -16.73
C ALA A 385 11.46 69.82 -15.64
N ALA A 386 11.17 69.32 -14.44
CA ALA A 386 10.72 70.13 -13.31
C ALA A 386 11.79 71.15 -12.86
N VAL A 387 13.06 70.74 -12.80
CA VAL A 387 14.18 71.65 -12.51
C VAL A 387 14.28 72.74 -13.58
N LEU A 388 14.19 72.36 -14.86
CA LEU A 388 14.32 73.29 -15.98
C LEU A 388 13.18 74.32 -16.00
N VAL A 389 11.94 73.88 -15.76
CA VAL A 389 10.78 74.77 -15.59
C VAL A 389 10.98 75.72 -14.41
N SER A 390 11.50 75.23 -13.28
CA SER A 390 11.76 76.05 -12.10
C SER A 390 12.82 77.12 -12.37
N VAL A 391 13.89 76.78 -13.10
CA VAL A 391 14.93 77.73 -13.51
C VAL A 391 14.38 78.78 -14.47
N VAL A 392 13.57 78.38 -15.46
CA VAL A 392 12.94 79.31 -16.42
C VAL A 392 11.94 80.24 -15.71
N ALA A 393 11.10 79.72 -14.82
CA ALA A 393 10.16 80.53 -14.05
C ALA A 393 10.89 81.48 -13.07
N GLY A 394 11.94 80.99 -12.41
CA GLY A 394 12.79 81.79 -11.53
C GLY A 394 13.52 82.91 -12.28
N THR A 395 14.11 82.63 -13.43
CA THR A 395 14.76 83.65 -14.26
C THR A 395 13.75 84.66 -14.82
N ALA A 396 12.57 84.22 -15.28
CA ALA A 396 11.53 85.10 -15.78
C ALA A 396 10.99 86.05 -14.68
N THR A 397 10.81 85.55 -13.46
CA THR A 397 10.38 86.38 -12.32
C THR A 397 11.44 87.41 -11.91
N VAL A 398 12.72 87.02 -11.87
CA VAL A 398 13.84 87.95 -11.63
C VAL A 398 13.89 89.03 -12.72
N VAL A 399 13.81 88.66 -14.00
CA VAL A 399 13.81 89.63 -15.13
C VAL A 399 12.61 90.57 -15.05
N ARG A 400 11.42 90.07 -14.72
CA ARG A 400 10.22 90.91 -14.51
C ARG A 400 10.41 91.89 -13.36
N ASP A 401 10.95 91.46 -12.22
CA ASP A 401 11.16 92.35 -11.07
C ASP A 401 12.22 93.42 -11.36
N VAL A 402 13.30 93.05 -12.05
CA VAL A 402 14.33 94.00 -12.52
C VAL A 402 13.74 95.04 -13.48
N ARG A 403 12.92 94.62 -14.45
CA ARG A 403 12.23 95.54 -15.37
C ARG A 403 11.23 96.44 -14.65
N ARG A 404 10.51 95.94 -13.65
CA ARG A 404 9.57 96.74 -12.85
C ARG A 404 10.29 97.80 -12.00
N ARG A 405 11.47 97.46 -11.45
CA ARG A 405 12.32 98.41 -10.72
C ARG A 405 12.96 99.45 -11.64
N SER A 406 13.28 99.12 -12.89
CA SER A 406 13.82 100.09 -13.84
C SER A 406 12.77 101.07 -14.35
N THR A 407 11.51 100.65 -14.53
CA THR A 407 10.39 101.55 -14.86
C THR A 407 10.09 102.53 -13.73
N LEU A 408 10.12 102.09 -12.46
CA LEU A 408 9.91 102.98 -11.30
C LEU A 408 11.04 104.00 -11.12
N ARG A 409 12.27 103.66 -11.52
CA ARG A 409 13.41 104.61 -11.53
C ARG A 409 13.35 105.64 -12.67
N TRP A 410 12.53 105.42 -13.69
CA TRP A 410 12.36 106.36 -14.81
C TRP A 410 11.26 107.40 -14.53
N GLU A 411 10.21 107.02 -13.80
CA GLU A 411 9.17 107.98 -13.35
C GLU A 411 9.66 108.90 -12.22
N GLY A 412 10.54 108.43 -11.33
CA GLY A 412 11.17 109.27 -10.30
C GLY A 412 12.18 110.30 -10.82
N ARG A 413 12.47 110.33 -12.13
CA ARG A 413 13.42 111.27 -12.74
C ARG A 413 12.73 112.37 -13.58
N ARG A 414 11.39 112.37 -13.65
CA ARG A 414 10.58 113.39 -14.36
C ARG A 414 9.92 114.42 -13.45
N VAL A 415 10.20 114.40 -12.14
CA VAL A 415 9.82 115.45 -11.19
C VAL A 415 11.09 115.98 -10.51
N ARG A 416 11.77 116.89 -11.21
CA ARG A 416 12.59 117.94 -10.63
C ARG A 416 12.38 119.19 -11.44
#